data_AF-A0AAU6BI88-F1
#
_entry.id   AF-A0AAU6BI88-F1
#
_cell.length_a   1.000
_cell.length_b   1.000
_cell.length_c   1.000
_cell.angle_alpha   90.00
_cell.angle_beta   90.00
_cell.angle_gamma   90.00
#
_symmetry.space_group_name_H-M   'P 1'
#
loop_
_entity.id
_entity.type
_entity.pdbx_description
1 polymer ?
#
loop_
_entity_poly.entity_id
_entity_poly.type
_entity_poly.pdbx_seq_one_letter_code
_entity_poly.pdbx_strand_id
1 'polypeptide(L)'
;MSRRTAAFSLPPWLAHTLRAQRGPVPWSAVVRGALSAGPLLTAAVLVGRTSLGVLAALGAMLAGINDRPGSRRASVKRLGGPAFAGGVGLLVGTYAGAHVGAVVLTLLLTGIGLVAGSFSAIGPVASGAGTQLLVASAIGAGMPLPEPGWQRALAFLAGAAWLVLLRLALPTPGAIAGDYRFDGERDAVAAVYDAIAALLDASGGPEATGRRAALTAALDHAQDALAGPRLRRYASSAAERRLHGQYAAALPLAEAATAIAWAGDAVSPRAGEGPRRLAAAVRDNAHTGPLPAPNRSAPALRALDDALLHAADAFDQAEGSDLHTRRRAATDLFRTAFGAGGREYGFRVALCFGASAAVAQALHQARWYGQHEHWYWLPATAVFLVKPDLGPLASRALSRAAGTVLGALLFAGFAAVLPRPEGLVALVALSGALIPVATRHFAAQTAVVTVLVLSLVMVGGEPQASASRIGETLLACAIVLIVGHLPMPGERGGGVRARLAAAGAAAHAYLVHVLSESGDRAERWTLRREAYRTLAEARGAIAVSAAELPALARHTEGTDEVAAVLERLVDTTTACAVHLDDTGRLTPHHIEQLTELLEEFERGRGRAGLRAIELPVAV
;
A
#
# COMPACT_ATOMS: atom_id res chain seq x y z
N MET A 1 39.48 -19.78 19.15
CA MET A 1 38.81 -18.47 19.28
C MET A 1 38.70 -17.83 17.90
N SER A 2 37.56 -18.03 17.22
CA SER A 2 37.27 -17.42 15.92
C SER A 2 36.67 -16.03 16.16
N ARG A 3 37.44 -14.97 15.85
CA ARG A 3 36.94 -13.60 15.81
C ARG A 3 35.88 -13.50 14.70
N ARG A 4 34.59 -13.53 15.08
CA ARG A 4 33.52 -13.05 14.20
C ARG A 4 33.83 -11.58 13.91
N THR A 5 34.12 -11.27 12.66
CA THR A 5 34.11 -9.91 12.15
C THR A 5 32.77 -9.29 12.52
N ALA A 6 32.80 -8.26 13.38
CA ALA A 6 31.64 -7.43 13.62
C ALA A 6 31.33 -6.74 12.29
N ALA A 7 30.43 -7.33 11.49
CA ALA A 7 29.87 -6.65 10.35
C ALA A 7 29.25 -5.36 10.89
N PHE A 8 29.69 -4.20 10.39
CA PHE A 8 29.05 -2.92 10.68
C PHE A 8 27.58 -3.02 10.27
N SER A 9 26.69 -3.33 11.21
CA SER A 9 25.26 -3.32 10.99
C SER A 9 24.81 -1.88 10.97
N LEU A 10 24.50 -1.35 9.78
CA LEU A 10 23.90 -0.04 9.65
C LEU A 10 22.66 0.06 10.56
N PRO A 11 22.42 1.21 11.21
CA PRO A 11 21.19 1.42 11.97
C PRO A 11 19.96 1.05 11.12
N PRO A 12 18.94 0.37 11.68
CA PRO A 12 17.78 -0.11 10.91
C PRO A 12 17.10 0.96 10.06
N TRP A 13 17.04 2.20 10.54
CA TRP A 13 16.48 3.34 9.79
C TRP A 13 17.29 3.70 8.54
N LEU A 14 18.62 3.58 8.58
CA LEU A 14 19.52 3.83 7.45
C LEU A 14 19.61 2.61 6.53
N ALA A 15 19.52 1.39 7.07
CA ALA A 15 19.36 0.21 6.24
C ALA A 15 18.04 0.28 5.44
N HIS A 16 16.98 0.83 6.03
CA HIS A 16 15.70 1.02 5.37
C HIS A 16 15.75 2.06 4.25
N THR A 17 16.49 3.18 4.41
CA THR A 17 16.64 4.18 3.34
C THR A 17 17.29 3.61 2.08
N LEU A 18 18.18 2.62 2.23
CA LEU A 18 18.93 2.01 1.13
C LEU A 18 18.22 0.81 0.49
N ARG A 19 17.09 0.35 1.05
CA ARG A 19 16.35 -0.79 0.49
C ARG A 19 15.58 -0.36 -0.76
N ALA A 20 16.03 -0.83 -1.92
CA ALA A 20 15.27 -0.78 -3.16
C ALA A 20 14.43 -2.04 -3.34
N GLN A 21 13.15 -1.88 -3.68
CA GLN A 21 12.30 -3.01 -4.06
C GLN A 21 12.80 -3.63 -5.37
N ARG A 22 12.89 -4.97 -5.42
CA ARG A 22 13.29 -5.73 -6.60
C ARG A 22 12.05 -6.34 -7.25
N GLY A 23 11.95 -6.25 -8.56
CA GLY A 23 10.84 -6.82 -9.33
C GLY A 23 10.95 -6.50 -10.83
N PRO A 24 10.12 -7.15 -11.67
CA PRO A 24 10.07 -6.87 -13.11
C PRO A 24 9.56 -5.45 -13.38
N VAL A 25 10.07 -4.81 -14.44
CA VAL A 25 9.69 -3.45 -14.82
C VAL A 25 8.21 -3.41 -15.25
N PRO A 26 7.36 -2.55 -14.66
CA PRO A 26 5.95 -2.47 -15.01
C PRO A 26 5.76 -1.68 -16.32
N TRP A 27 6.10 -2.28 -17.46
CA TRP A 27 6.10 -1.61 -18.77
C TRP A 27 4.76 -0.94 -19.12
N SER A 28 3.63 -1.55 -18.74
CA SER A 28 2.30 -0.94 -18.96
C SER A 28 2.15 0.40 -18.23
N ALA A 29 2.65 0.49 -17.00
CA ALA A 29 2.64 1.72 -16.22
C ALA A 29 3.62 2.75 -16.79
N VAL A 30 4.79 2.32 -17.26
CA VAL A 30 5.79 3.17 -17.92
C VAL A 30 5.20 3.85 -19.16
N VAL A 31 4.54 3.07 -20.04
CA VAL A 31 3.89 3.60 -21.25
C VAL A 31 2.76 4.56 -20.88
N ARG A 32 1.90 4.21 -19.92
CA ARG A 32 0.84 5.11 -19.43
C ARG A 32 1.42 6.40 -18.86
N GLY A 33 2.49 6.30 -18.07
CA GLY A 33 3.20 7.43 -17.48
C GLY A 33 3.72 8.39 -18.56
N ALA A 34 4.36 7.85 -19.61
CA ALA A 34 4.85 8.63 -20.74
C ALA A 34 3.72 9.39 -21.47
N LEU A 35 2.59 8.72 -21.68
CA LEU A 35 1.43 9.24 -22.41
C LEU A 35 0.51 10.14 -21.56
N SER A 36 0.74 10.22 -20.25
CA SER A 36 -0.15 10.93 -19.33
C SER A 36 0.07 12.45 -19.36
N ALA A 37 1.22 12.94 -18.89
CA ALA A 37 1.47 14.36 -18.71
C ALA A 37 2.02 15.04 -19.98
N GLY A 38 2.92 14.37 -20.73
CA GLY A 38 3.59 14.94 -21.89
C GLY A 38 2.65 15.38 -23.02
N PRO A 39 1.78 14.49 -23.55
CA PRO A 39 0.85 14.83 -24.61
C PRO A 39 -0.16 15.93 -24.21
N LEU A 40 -0.67 15.89 -22.97
CA LEU A 40 -1.56 16.93 -22.45
C LEU A 40 -0.88 18.31 -22.43
N LEU A 41 0.37 18.34 -21.94
CA LEU A 41 1.14 19.58 -21.91
C LEU A 41 1.46 20.08 -23.33
N THR A 42 1.83 19.17 -24.24
CA THR A 42 2.08 19.51 -25.66
C THR A 42 0.86 20.16 -26.29
N ALA A 43 -0.30 19.54 -26.17
CA ALA A 43 -1.55 20.06 -26.72
C ALA A 43 -1.89 21.44 -26.13
N ALA A 44 -1.71 21.61 -24.82
CA ALA A 44 -1.97 22.88 -24.15
C ALA A 44 -1.01 24.00 -24.59
N VAL A 45 0.27 23.68 -24.81
CA VAL A 45 1.27 24.62 -25.36
C VAL A 45 0.87 25.05 -26.77
N LEU A 46 0.49 24.10 -27.63
CA LEU A 46 0.07 24.38 -29.01
C LEU A 46 -1.19 25.25 -29.10
N VAL A 47 -2.12 25.09 -28.15
CA VAL A 47 -3.37 25.88 -28.07
C VAL A 47 -3.16 27.22 -27.33
N GLY A 48 -1.95 27.49 -26.83
CA GLY A 48 -1.65 28.72 -26.09
C GLY A 48 -2.26 28.77 -24.68
N ARG A 49 -2.63 27.62 -24.10
CA ARG A 49 -3.22 27.49 -22.74
C ARG A 49 -2.29 26.73 -21.79
N THR A 50 -1.03 27.16 -21.71
CA THR A 50 0.05 26.49 -20.95
C THR A 50 -0.29 26.30 -19.48
N SER A 51 -0.87 27.30 -18.83
CA SER A 51 -1.30 27.28 -17.42
C SER A 51 -2.24 26.12 -17.09
N LEU A 52 -3.26 25.90 -17.94
CA LEU A 52 -4.19 24.77 -17.80
C LEU A 52 -3.51 23.43 -18.11
N GLY A 53 -2.59 23.42 -19.08
CA GLY A 53 -1.75 22.26 -19.39
C GLY A 53 -0.91 21.79 -18.22
N VAL A 54 -0.30 22.74 -17.50
CA VAL A 54 0.48 22.46 -16.27
C VAL A 54 -0.40 21.83 -15.20
N LEU A 55 -1.60 22.37 -14.96
CA LEU A 55 -2.55 21.80 -13.99
C LEU A 55 -3.02 20.41 -14.38
N ALA A 56 -3.31 20.18 -15.67
CA ALA A 56 -3.68 18.86 -16.18
C ALA A 56 -2.52 17.86 -16.00
N ALA A 57 -1.28 18.26 -16.31
CA ALA A 57 -0.09 17.45 -16.10
C ALA A 57 0.14 17.13 -14.61
N LEU A 58 -0.09 18.08 -13.69
CA LEU A 58 -0.05 17.85 -12.25
C LEU A 58 -1.11 16.85 -11.79
N GLY A 59 -2.34 16.96 -12.31
CA GLY A 59 -3.43 16.01 -12.05
C GLY A 59 -3.10 14.60 -12.53
N ALA A 60 -2.57 14.48 -13.75
CA ALA A 60 -2.09 13.23 -14.31
C ALA A 60 -0.94 12.62 -13.48
N MET A 61 0.05 13.43 -13.08
CA MET A 61 1.16 13.01 -12.24
C MET A 61 0.69 12.49 -10.87
N LEU A 62 -0.17 13.25 -10.17
CA LEU A 62 -0.65 12.85 -8.85
C LEU A 62 -1.52 11.59 -8.91
N ALA A 63 -2.30 11.42 -9.98
CA ALA A 63 -3.01 10.18 -10.26
C ALA A 63 -2.03 9.02 -10.57
N GLY A 64 -0.95 9.30 -11.31
CA GLY A 64 0.11 8.36 -11.66
C GLY A 64 0.88 7.80 -10.46
N ILE A 65 1.10 8.63 -9.44
CA ILE A 65 1.70 8.18 -8.16
C ILE A 65 0.81 7.14 -7.46
N ASN A 66 -0.51 7.20 -7.67
CA ASN A 66 -1.47 6.23 -7.14
C ASN A 66 -1.73 5.04 -8.10
N ASP A 67 -1.06 5.01 -9.25
CA ASP A 67 -1.21 3.99 -10.30
C ASP A 67 -0.49 2.68 -9.91
N ARG A 68 -1.10 1.92 -8.99
CA ARG A 68 -0.56 0.61 -8.55
C ARG A 68 -1.01 -0.55 -9.44
N PRO A 69 -0.27 -1.67 -9.50
CA PRO A 69 -0.75 -2.92 -10.10
C PRO A 69 -2.10 -3.36 -9.48
N GLY A 70 -2.92 -4.07 -10.26
CA GLY A 70 -4.22 -4.60 -9.81
C GLY A 70 -5.36 -4.29 -10.78
N SER A 71 -6.56 -4.72 -10.41
CA SER A 71 -7.75 -4.71 -11.28
C SER A 71 -8.10 -3.33 -11.85
N ARG A 72 -8.55 -3.30 -13.11
CA ARG A 72 -8.96 -2.05 -13.78
C ARG A 72 -10.10 -1.37 -13.03
N ARG A 73 -11.05 -2.14 -12.48
CA ARG A 73 -12.18 -1.63 -11.69
C ARG A 73 -11.74 -0.95 -10.39
N ALA A 74 -10.87 -1.59 -9.60
CA ALA A 74 -10.36 -0.99 -8.37
C ALA A 74 -9.54 0.27 -8.66
N SER A 75 -8.91 0.33 -9.83
CA SER A 75 -8.10 1.46 -10.27
C SER A 75 -8.92 2.73 -10.46
N VAL A 76 -10.15 2.64 -10.99
CA VAL A 76 -11.03 3.82 -11.12
C VAL A 76 -11.24 4.49 -9.76
N LYS A 77 -11.52 3.72 -8.70
CA LYS A 77 -11.70 4.27 -7.36
C LYS A 77 -10.38 4.74 -6.73
N ARG A 78 -9.29 3.99 -6.95
CA ARG A 78 -7.96 4.29 -6.40
C ARG A 78 -7.32 5.52 -7.03
N LEU A 79 -7.54 5.79 -8.32
CA LEU A 79 -7.05 6.98 -8.99
C LEU A 79 -8.08 8.13 -8.92
N GLY A 80 -9.35 7.85 -9.19
CA GLY A 80 -10.42 8.84 -9.27
C GLY A 80 -10.84 9.42 -7.92
N GLY A 81 -10.88 8.62 -6.85
CA GLY A 81 -11.22 9.09 -5.51
C GLY A 81 -10.24 10.16 -5.02
N PRO A 82 -8.92 9.89 -5.04
CA PRO A 82 -7.93 10.91 -4.74
C PRO A 82 -7.96 12.11 -5.67
N ALA A 83 -8.11 11.89 -6.99
CA ALA A 83 -8.18 12.98 -7.97
C ALA A 83 -9.33 13.94 -7.67
N PHE A 84 -10.51 13.42 -7.35
CA PHE A 84 -11.67 14.23 -6.96
C PHE A 84 -11.38 15.05 -5.71
N ALA A 85 -10.82 14.42 -4.68
CA ALA A 85 -10.41 15.11 -3.45
C ALA A 85 -9.36 16.21 -3.74
N GLY A 86 -8.40 15.95 -4.64
CA GLY A 86 -7.45 16.94 -5.14
C GLY A 86 -8.12 18.10 -5.87
N GLY A 87 -9.11 17.85 -6.73
CA GLY A 87 -9.88 18.90 -7.39
C GLY A 87 -10.64 19.78 -6.39
N VAL A 88 -11.28 19.18 -5.38
CA VAL A 88 -11.91 19.90 -4.26
C VAL A 88 -10.87 20.72 -3.48
N GLY A 89 -9.71 20.14 -3.20
CA GLY A 89 -8.60 20.82 -2.54
C GLY A 89 -8.17 22.06 -3.33
N LEU A 90 -7.97 21.90 -4.63
CA LEU A 90 -7.56 22.99 -5.52
C LEU A 90 -8.59 24.13 -5.55
N LEU A 91 -9.89 23.80 -5.58
CA LEU A 91 -10.98 24.77 -5.47
C LEU A 91 -10.90 25.54 -4.16
N VAL A 92 -10.91 24.82 -3.03
CA VAL A 92 -10.91 25.40 -1.69
C VAL A 92 -9.66 26.26 -1.49
N GLY A 93 -8.50 25.76 -1.88
CA GLY A 93 -7.24 26.49 -1.83
C GLY A 93 -7.28 27.79 -2.64
N THR A 94 -7.75 27.73 -3.90
CA THR A 94 -7.80 28.90 -4.79
C THR A 94 -8.69 30.00 -4.20
N TYR A 95 -9.89 29.66 -3.74
CA TYR A 95 -10.80 30.65 -3.18
C TYR A 95 -10.33 31.16 -1.82
N ALA A 96 -9.80 30.29 -0.95
CA ALA A 96 -9.26 30.71 0.33
C ALA A 96 -8.05 31.65 0.16
N GLY A 97 -7.10 31.31 -0.71
CA GLY A 97 -5.92 32.15 -0.99
C GLY A 97 -6.27 33.52 -1.57
N ALA A 98 -7.36 33.62 -2.34
CA ALA A 98 -7.79 34.88 -2.94
C ALA A 98 -8.58 35.81 -1.99
N HIS A 99 -9.28 35.27 -0.99
CA HIS A 99 -10.25 36.05 -0.19
C HIS A 99 -9.89 36.18 1.29
N VAL A 100 -8.86 35.47 1.76
CA VAL A 100 -8.61 35.29 3.19
C VAL A 100 -7.18 35.69 3.54
N GLY A 101 -7.00 36.39 4.66
CA GLY A 101 -5.66 36.76 5.16
C GLY A 101 -4.83 35.56 5.63
N ALA A 102 -3.50 35.74 5.71
CA ALA A 102 -2.54 34.67 5.99
C ALA A 102 -2.84 33.84 7.26
N VAL A 103 -3.29 34.48 8.34
CA VAL A 103 -3.64 33.78 9.60
C VAL A 103 -4.83 32.85 9.40
N VAL A 104 -5.91 33.35 8.82
CA VAL A 104 -7.14 32.57 8.62
C VAL A 104 -6.92 31.48 7.56
N LEU A 105 -6.11 31.74 6.52
CA LEU A 105 -5.68 30.71 5.58
C LEU A 105 -4.90 29.59 6.28
N THR A 106 -3.96 29.93 7.16
CA THR A 106 -3.19 28.96 7.95
C THR A 106 -4.11 28.11 8.84
N LEU A 107 -5.07 28.73 9.54
CA LEU A 107 -6.05 28.02 10.36
C LEU A 107 -6.94 27.10 9.52
N LEU A 108 -7.38 27.56 8.34
CA LEU A 108 -8.18 26.76 7.42
C LEU A 108 -7.41 25.55 6.90
N LEU A 109 -6.16 25.74 6.45
CA LEU A 109 -5.29 24.64 6.03
C LEU A 109 -5.07 23.66 7.18
N THR A 110 -4.80 24.13 8.40
CA THR A 110 -4.67 23.30 9.61
C THR A 110 -5.92 22.45 9.85
N GLY A 111 -7.11 23.06 9.76
CA GLY A 111 -8.39 22.36 9.93
C GLY A 111 -8.65 21.31 8.86
N ILE A 112 -8.35 21.61 7.59
CA ILE A 112 -8.41 20.62 6.50
C ILE A 112 -7.41 19.49 6.78
N GLY A 113 -6.21 19.81 7.27
CA GLY A 113 -5.19 18.85 7.72
C GLY A 113 -5.70 17.87 8.77
N LEU A 114 -6.41 18.38 9.78
CA LEU A 114 -6.99 17.57 10.85
C LEU A 114 -8.02 16.56 10.32
N VAL A 115 -8.94 17.04 9.47
CA VAL A 115 -9.98 16.20 8.88
C VAL A 115 -9.37 15.19 7.92
N ALA A 116 -8.63 15.65 6.91
CA ALA A 116 -8.00 14.80 5.91
C ALA A 116 -7.05 13.76 6.52
N GLY A 117 -6.30 14.17 7.55
CA GLY A 117 -5.47 13.29 8.35
C GLY A 117 -6.31 12.19 9.00
N SER A 118 -7.35 12.55 9.77
CA SER A 118 -8.18 11.56 10.47
C SER A 118 -8.77 10.47 9.56
N PHE A 119 -9.21 10.85 8.35
CA PHE A 119 -9.72 9.90 7.36
C PHE A 119 -8.65 9.02 6.71
N SER A 120 -7.38 9.43 6.73
CA SER A 120 -6.28 8.67 6.13
C SER A 120 -6.03 7.32 6.83
N ALA A 121 -6.48 7.15 8.07
CA ALA A 121 -6.38 5.89 8.82
C ALA A 121 -7.31 4.77 8.30
N ILE A 122 -8.30 5.09 7.46
CA ILE A 122 -9.29 4.12 6.94
C ILE A 122 -8.66 3.14 5.93
N GLY A 123 -7.67 3.59 5.18
CA GLY A 123 -6.97 2.76 4.20
C GLY A 123 -6.29 3.55 3.07
N PRO A 124 -5.64 2.86 2.13
CA PRO A 124 -4.76 3.48 1.14
C PRO A 124 -5.45 4.49 0.22
N VAL A 125 -6.70 4.23 -0.17
CA VAL A 125 -7.47 5.15 -1.03
C VAL A 125 -7.84 6.43 -0.27
N ALA A 126 -8.29 6.30 0.99
CA ALA A 126 -8.63 7.46 1.82
C ALA A 126 -7.40 8.29 2.16
N SER A 127 -6.27 7.63 2.46
CA SER A 127 -4.96 8.27 2.63
C SER A 127 -4.51 8.99 1.35
N GLY A 128 -4.68 8.36 0.18
CA GLY A 128 -4.44 8.98 -1.13
C GLY A 128 -5.27 10.24 -1.33
N ALA A 129 -6.56 10.18 -0.99
CA ALA A 129 -7.48 11.31 -1.09
C ALA A 129 -7.13 12.44 -0.13
N GLY A 130 -6.79 12.13 1.13
CA GLY A 130 -6.31 13.12 2.09
C GLY A 130 -5.03 13.82 1.61
N THR A 131 -4.05 13.05 1.10
CA THR A 131 -2.80 13.62 0.56
C THR A 131 -3.07 14.56 -0.62
N GLN A 132 -3.89 14.13 -1.59
CA GLN A 132 -4.19 14.96 -2.76
C GLN A 132 -5.01 16.21 -2.41
N LEU A 133 -5.99 16.09 -1.50
CA LEU A 133 -6.76 17.23 -1.00
C LEU A 133 -5.86 18.31 -0.41
N LEU A 134 -4.91 17.92 0.44
CA LEU A 134 -4.01 18.84 1.15
C LEU A 134 -2.93 19.44 0.23
N VAL A 135 -2.34 18.63 -0.65
CA VAL A 135 -1.34 19.12 -1.61
C VAL A 135 -1.98 20.08 -2.61
N ALA A 136 -3.15 19.74 -3.13
CA ALA A 136 -3.86 20.58 -4.07
C ALA A 136 -4.43 21.86 -3.44
N SER A 137 -4.82 21.83 -2.16
CA SER A 137 -5.23 23.06 -1.44
C SER A 137 -4.07 24.02 -1.21
N ALA A 138 -2.89 23.52 -0.87
CA ALA A 138 -1.69 24.35 -0.82
C ALA A 138 -1.36 24.97 -2.20
N ILE A 139 -1.35 24.15 -3.27
CA ILE A 139 -1.11 24.62 -4.64
C ILE A 139 -2.15 25.67 -5.04
N GLY A 140 -3.44 25.41 -4.80
CA GLY A 140 -4.50 26.35 -5.15
C GLY A 140 -4.35 27.70 -4.45
N ALA A 141 -3.99 27.67 -3.17
CA ALA A 141 -3.83 28.87 -2.35
C ALA A 141 -2.62 29.72 -2.72
N GLY A 142 -1.53 29.12 -3.19
CA GLY A 142 -0.28 29.84 -3.42
C GLY A 142 0.17 30.00 -4.86
N MET A 143 -0.29 29.16 -5.80
CA MET A 143 0.13 29.23 -7.21
C MET A 143 -0.67 30.31 -7.94
N PRO A 144 -0.02 31.37 -8.46
CA PRO A 144 -0.69 32.47 -9.15
C PRO A 144 -1.06 32.02 -10.57
N LEU A 145 -2.35 31.85 -10.85
CA LEU A 145 -2.83 31.53 -12.20
C LEU A 145 -3.96 32.49 -12.59
N PRO A 146 -4.06 32.88 -13.87
CA PRO A 146 -5.08 33.82 -14.33
C PRO A 146 -6.49 33.22 -14.31
N GLU A 147 -6.59 31.90 -14.32
CA GLU A 147 -7.85 31.18 -14.48
C GLU A 147 -8.64 31.08 -13.16
N PRO A 148 -9.98 31.16 -13.21
CA PRO A 148 -10.81 31.01 -12.02
C PRO A 148 -10.68 29.60 -11.42
N GLY A 149 -10.90 29.48 -10.11
CA GLY A 149 -10.69 28.24 -9.36
C GLY A 149 -11.38 27.00 -9.96
N TRP A 150 -12.59 27.16 -10.50
CA TRP A 150 -13.32 26.06 -11.14
C TRP A 150 -12.65 25.54 -12.41
N GLN A 151 -12.08 26.42 -13.24
CA GLN A 151 -11.33 26.00 -14.43
C GLN A 151 -10.04 25.28 -14.04
N ARG A 152 -9.35 25.77 -13.00
CA ARG A 152 -8.15 25.12 -12.46
C ARG A 152 -8.45 23.69 -12.02
N ALA A 153 -9.55 23.51 -11.28
CA ALA A 153 -10.00 22.21 -10.80
C ALA A 153 -10.43 21.27 -11.93
N LEU A 154 -11.15 21.78 -12.94
CA LEU A 154 -11.53 20.98 -14.11
C LEU A 154 -10.30 20.53 -14.91
N ALA A 155 -9.30 21.40 -15.11
CA ALA A 155 -8.07 21.01 -15.81
C ALA A 155 -7.31 19.93 -15.05
N PHE A 156 -7.18 20.08 -13.72
CA PHE A 156 -6.58 19.06 -12.85
C PHE A 156 -7.32 17.71 -12.96
N LEU A 157 -8.65 17.72 -12.88
CA LEU A 157 -9.47 16.52 -12.99
C LEU A 157 -9.42 15.91 -14.39
N ALA A 158 -9.36 16.73 -15.44
CA ALA A 158 -9.21 16.25 -16.82
C ALA A 158 -7.90 15.48 -17.01
N GLY A 159 -6.79 15.97 -16.44
CA GLY A 159 -5.52 15.27 -16.48
C GLY A 159 -5.53 13.94 -15.72
N ALA A 160 -6.16 13.90 -14.55
CA ALA A 160 -6.34 12.65 -13.82
C ALA A 160 -7.28 11.67 -14.55
N ALA A 161 -8.36 12.18 -15.14
CA ALA A 161 -9.31 11.39 -15.94
C ALA A 161 -8.63 10.82 -17.19
N TRP A 162 -7.74 11.58 -17.83
CA TRP A 162 -6.94 11.10 -18.97
C TRP A 162 -6.11 9.87 -18.60
N LEU A 163 -5.43 9.88 -17.45
CA LEU A 163 -4.68 8.71 -17.00
C LEU A 163 -5.61 7.51 -16.71
N VAL A 164 -6.80 7.75 -16.13
CA VAL A 164 -7.79 6.69 -15.93
C VAL A 164 -8.25 6.11 -17.27
N LEU A 165 -8.50 6.95 -18.27
CA LEU A 165 -8.84 6.53 -19.63
C LEU A 165 -7.72 5.71 -20.27
N LEU A 166 -6.47 6.17 -20.19
CA LEU A 166 -5.30 5.41 -20.67
C LEU A 166 -5.22 4.03 -20.00
N ARG A 167 -5.50 3.94 -18.70
CA ARG A 167 -5.52 2.66 -17.99
C ARG A 167 -6.67 1.75 -18.41
N LEU A 168 -7.81 2.30 -18.78
CA LEU A 168 -8.96 1.52 -19.24
C LEU A 168 -8.79 1.07 -20.70
N ALA A 169 -8.19 1.91 -21.55
CA ALA A 169 -8.08 1.69 -22.98
C ALA A 169 -6.83 0.88 -23.40
N LEU A 170 -5.70 1.02 -22.71
CA LEU A 170 -4.46 0.32 -23.11
C LEU A 170 -4.47 -1.14 -22.61
N PRO A 171 -4.12 -2.12 -23.46
CA PRO A 171 -3.99 -3.52 -23.06
C PRO A 171 -2.78 -3.71 -22.13
N THR A 172 -2.85 -4.73 -21.28
CA THR A 172 -1.70 -5.16 -20.46
C THR A 172 -0.77 -5.99 -21.36
N PRO A 173 0.54 -5.70 -21.44
CA PRO A 173 1.47 -6.50 -22.24
C PRO A 173 1.41 -7.98 -21.82
N GLY A 174 1.15 -8.88 -22.77
CA GLY A 174 0.96 -10.31 -22.53
C GLY A 174 -0.49 -10.80 -22.66
N ALA A 175 -1.48 -9.90 -22.67
CA ALA A 175 -2.85 -10.29 -22.94
C ALA A 175 -3.03 -10.54 -24.45
N ILE A 176 -3.12 -11.81 -24.84
CA ILE A 176 -3.44 -12.21 -26.22
C ILE A 176 -4.97 -12.17 -26.39
N ALA A 177 -5.43 -11.41 -27.38
CA ALA A 177 -6.78 -11.43 -27.98
C ALA A 177 -7.91 -11.99 -27.08
N GLY A 178 -8.37 -11.21 -26.09
CA GLY A 178 -9.47 -11.61 -25.19
C GLY A 178 -10.08 -10.45 -24.40
N ASP A 179 -11.05 -10.73 -23.53
CA ASP A 179 -11.71 -9.74 -22.66
C ASP A 179 -10.75 -9.20 -21.58
N TYR A 180 -9.97 -8.16 -21.92
CA TYR A 180 -8.95 -7.50 -21.08
C TYR A 180 -9.46 -6.90 -19.75
N ARG A 181 -10.76 -7.01 -19.50
CA ARG A 181 -11.44 -6.42 -18.33
C ARG A 181 -10.95 -7.01 -17.01
N PHE A 182 -10.49 -8.28 -17.01
CA PHE A 182 -10.13 -9.03 -15.80
C PHE A 182 -8.64 -9.44 -15.73
N ASP A 183 -7.76 -8.88 -16.56
CA ASP A 183 -6.33 -9.26 -16.58
C ASP A 183 -5.68 -9.14 -15.19
N GLY A 184 -5.93 -8.02 -14.50
CA GLY A 184 -5.34 -7.77 -13.18
C GLY A 184 -5.89 -8.71 -12.11
N GLU A 185 -7.17 -9.07 -12.19
CA GLU A 185 -7.79 -10.07 -11.32
C GLU A 185 -7.23 -11.48 -11.60
N ARG A 186 -7.03 -11.85 -12.86
CA ARG A 186 -6.41 -13.13 -13.26
C ARG A 186 -4.96 -13.22 -12.79
N ASP A 187 -4.17 -12.18 -13.02
CA ASP A 187 -2.78 -12.12 -12.55
C ASP A 187 -2.69 -12.27 -11.03
N ALA A 188 -3.61 -11.63 -10.29
CA ALA A 188 -3.63 -11.72 -8.84
C ALA A 188 -4.01 -13.13 -8.35
N VAL A 189 -4.99 -13.79 -8.97
CA VAL A 189 -5.35 -15.19 -8.65
C VAL A 189 -4.24 -16.16 -9.06
N ALA A 190 -3.61 -15.98 -10.23
CA ALA A 190 -2.48 -16.79 -10.66
C ALA A 190 -1.27 -16.64 -9.71
N ALA A 191 -1.03 -15.44 -9.19
CA ALA A 191 0.03 -15.20 -8.21
C ALA A 191 -0.18 -15.96 -6.89
N VAL A 192 -1.43 -16.27 -6.50
CA VAL A 192 -1.70 -17.14 -5.35
C VAL A 192 -1.17 -18.55 -5.62
N TYR A 193 -1.49 -19.12 -6.78
CA TYR A 193 -1.03 -20.46 -7.15
C TYR A 193 0.50 -20.55 -7.28
N ASP A 194 1.15 -19.52 -7.84
CA ASP A 194 2.61 -19.42 -7.84
C ASP A 194 3.19 -19.34 -6.42
N ALA A 195 2.54 -18.58 -5.52
CA ALA A 195 2.99 -18.47 -4.13
C ALA A 195 2.81 -19.79 -3.36
N ILE A 196 1.77 -20.56 -3.66
CA ILE A 196 1.58 -21.93 -3.15
C ILE A 196 2.72 -22.83 -3.63
N ALA A 197 3.03 -22.83 -4.93
CA ALA A 197 4.15 -23.60 -5.47
C ALA A 197 5.48 -23.23 -4.80
N ALA A 198 5.75 -21.93 -4.68
CA ALA A 198 6.98 -21.43 -4.07
C ALA A 198 7.09 -21.78 -2.57
N LEU A 199 5.97 -21.88 -1.85
CA LEU A 199 5.96 -22.34 -0.47
C LEU A 199 6.27 -23.84 -0.37
N LEU A 200 5.66 -24.65 -1.24
CA LEU A 200 5.94 -26.09 -1.31
C LEU A 200 7.40 -26.36 -1.64
N ASP A 201 7.98 -25.65 -2.62
CA ASP A 201 9.38 -25.78 -3.01
C ASP A 201 10.35 -25.34 -1.89
N ALA A 202 9.93 -24.42 -1.03
CA ALA A 202 10.73 -23.93 0.11
C ALA A 202 10.49 -24.70 1.42
N SER A 203 9.58 -25.67 1.44
CA SER A 203 9.23 -26.45 2.63
C SER A 203 10.43 -27.25 3.14
N GLY A 204 10.62 -27.26 4.46
CA GLY A 204 11.81 -27.83 5.11
C GLY A 204 13.10 -27.01 4.96
N GLY A 205 13.04 -25.85 4.31
CA GLY A 205 14.16 -24.92 4.17
C GLY A 205 13.98 -23.64 5.01
N PRO A 206 15.07 -22.85 5.17
CA PRO A 206 15.01 -21.58 5.90
C PRO A 206 14.16 -20.50 5.21
N GLU A 207 13.81 -20.67 3.93
CA GLU A 207 12.94 -19.74 3.18
C GLU A 207 11.44 -19.95 3.42
N ALA A 208 11.02 -21.06 4.04
CA ALA A 208 9.61 -21.44 4.18
C ALA A 208 8.76 -20.33 4.81
N THR A 209 9.24 -19.74 5.91
CA THR A 209 8.54 -18.64 6.61
C THR A 209 8.37 -17.41 5.71
N GLY A 210 9.39 -17.06 4.93
CA GLY A 210 9.33 -15.94 3.99
C GLY A 210 8.33 -16.18 2.86
N ARG A 211 8.28 -17.41 2.32
CA ARG A 211 7.32 -17.82 1.28
C ARG A 211 5.90 -17.91 1.81
N ARG A 212 5.71 -18.32 3.07
CA ARG A 212 4.41 -18.35 3.76
C ARG A 212 3.84 -16.93 3.87
N ALA A 213 4.65 -15.97 4.29
CA ALA A 213 4.26 -14.56 4.31
C ALA A 213 3.93 -14.03 2.91
N ALA A 214 4.67 -14.44 1.88
CA ALA A 214 4.37 -14.09 0.49
C ALA A 214 3.03 -14.69 0.01
N LEU A 215 2.69 -15.92 0.41
CA LEU A 215 1.40 -16.55 0.13
C LEU A 215 0.25 -15.78 0.78
N THR A 216 0.37 -15.39 2.05
CA THR A 216 -0.62 -14.53 2.71
C THR A 216 -0.81 -13.22 1.94
N ALA A 217 0.28 -12.55 1.54
CA ALA A 217 0.21 -11.32 0.77
C ALA A 217 -0.45 -11.51 -0.61
N ALA A 218 -0.20 -12.64 -1.28
CA ALA A 218 -0.83 -12.97 -2.56
C ALA A 218 -2.34 -13.21 -2.41
N LEU A 219 -2.76 -13.95 -1.38
CA LEU A 219 -4.18 -14.17 -1.05
C LEU A 219 -4.89 -12.85 -0.71
N ASP A 220 -4.21 -11.94 -0.01
CA ASP A 220 -4.73 -10.61 0.27
C ASP A 220 -4.89 -9.77 -1.00
N HIS A 221 -3.87 -9.77 -1.86
CA HIS A 221 -3.91 -9.06 -3.13
C HIS A 221 -4.98 -9.58 -4.09
N ALA A 222 -5.13 -10.91 -4.22
CA ALA A 222 -6.15 -11.54 -5.05
C ALA A 222 -7.56 -11.20 -4.57
N GLN A 223 -7.80 -11.25 -3.26
CA GLN A 223 -9.09 -10.85 -2.72
C GLN A 223 -9.37 -9.37 -2.94
N ASP A 224 -8.41 -8.47 -2.72
CA ASP A 224 -8.59 -7.03 -2.99
C ASP A 224 -8.87 -6.76 -4.47
N ALA A 225 -8.26 -7.53 -5.37
CA ALA A 225 -8.51 -7.44 -6.80
C ALA A 225 -9.95 -7.87 -7.15
N LEU A 226 -10.43 -8.97 -6.56
CA LEU A 226 -11.77 -9.54 -6.79
C LEU A 226 -12.90 -8.81 -6.03
N ALA A 227 -12.60 -8.23 -4.86
CA ALA A 227 -13.54 -7.53 -3.99
C ALA A 227 -13.72 -6.05 -4.36
N GLY A 228 -13.26 -5.63 -5.55
CA GLY A 228 -13.41 -4.26 -6.07
C GLY A 228 -14.84 -3.72 -5.88
N PRO A 229 -15.05 -2.39 -5.84
CA PRO A 229 -16.22 -1.76 -5.22
C PRO A 229 -17.55 -2.32 -5.76
N ARG A 230 -18.10 -3.33 -5.07
CA ARG A 230 -19.32 -3.98 -5.52
C ARG A 230 -20.50 -3.11 -5.12
N LEU A 231 -20.98 -2.34 -6.09
CA LEU A 231 -22.35 -1.81 -6.09
C LEU A 231 -23.38 -2.95 -6.31
N ARG A 232 -22.95 -4.16 -6.68
CA ARG A 232 -23.82 -5.29 -7.02
C ARG A 232 -23.46 -6.54 -6.23
N ARG A 233 -24.49 -7.16 -5.64
CA ARG A 233 -24.42 -8.34 -4.77
C ARG A 233 -24.00 -9.63 -5.52
N TYR A 234 -24.06 -9.65 -6.85
CA TYR A 234 -23.86 -10.84 -7.68
C TYR A 234 -22.80 -10.64 -8.76
N ALA A 235 -22.05 -11.70 -9.06
CA ALA A 235 -21.13 -11.74 -10.20
C ALA A 235 -21.92 -11.56 -11.50
N SER A 236 -21.54 -10.53 -12.26
CA SER A 236 -22.30 -10.06 -13.43
C SER A 236 -22.07 -10.89 -14.68
N SER A 237 -21.01 -11.70 -14.72
CA SER A 237 -20.61 -12.49 -15.88
C SER A 237 -20.14 -13.88 -15.48
N ALA A 238 -20.22 -14.84 -16.42
CA ALA A 238 -19.67 -16.18 -16.25
C ALA A 238 -18.16 -16.15 -16.02
N ALA A 239 -17.43 -15.24 -16.67
CA ALA A 239 -16.00 -15.05 -16.48
C ALA A 239 -15.63 -14.61 -15.05
N GLU A 240 -16.42 -13.70 -14.46
CA GLU A 240 -16.26 -13.25 -13.07
C GLU A 240 -16.59 -14.38 -12.07
N ARG A 241 -17.62 -15.18 -12.32
CA ARG A 241 -17.94 -16.38 -11.52
C ARG A 241 -16.84 -17.42 -11.56
N ARG A 242 -16.32 -17.73 -12.76
CA ARG A 242 -15.20 -18.66 -12.95
C ARG A 242 -13.98 -18.21 -12.14
N LEU A 243 -13.64 -16.92 -12.19
CA LEU A 243 -12.48 -16.41 -11.47
C LEU A 243 -12.65 -16.44 -9.94
N HIS A 244 -13.87 -16.22 -9.43
CA HIS A 244 -14.17 -16.45 -8.01
C HIS A 244 -14.07 -17.92 -7.62
N GLY A 245 -14.57 -18.83 -8.46
CA GLY A 245 -14.44 -20.28 -8.25
C GLY A 245 -12.97 -20.72 -8.20
N GLN A 246 -12.15 -20.23 -9.15
CA GLN A 246 -10.70 -20.47 -9.17
C GLN A 246 -10.03 -19.94 -7.88
N TYR A 247 -10.34 -18.71 -7.46
CA TYR A 247 -9.78 -18.19 -6.21
C TYR A 247 -10.24 -19.01 -4.98
N ALA A 248 -11.51 -19.41 -4.91
CA ALA A 248 -12.02 -20.25 -3.82
C ALA A 248 -11.31 -21.62 -3.79
N ALA A 249 -11.04 -22.21 -4.95
CA ALA A 249 -10.28 -23.46 -5.09
C ALA A 249 -8.81 -23.33 -4.63
N ALA A 250 -8.25 -22.12 -4.60
CA ALA A 250 -6.90 -21.90 -4.07
C ALA A 250 -6.84 -21.95 -2.52
N LEU A 251 -7.96 -21.76 -1.82
CA LEU A 251 -7.98 -21.69 -0.35
C LEU A 251 -7.59 -23.03 0.32
N PRO A 252 -8.16 -24.19 -0.07
CA PRO A 252 -7.73 -25.48 0.50
C PRO A 252 -6.28 -25.81 0.15
N LEU A 253 -5.83 -25.48 -1.07
CA LEU A 253 -4.44 -25.67 -1.48
C LEU A 253 -3.47 -24.85 -0.61
N ALA A 254 -3.84 -23.61 -0.28
CA ALA A 254 -3.06 -22.76 0.60
C ALA A 254 -3.02 -23.28 2.05
N GLU A 255 -4.09 -23.90 2.54
CA GLU A 255 -4.12 -24.57 3.85
C GLU A 255 -3.18 -25.77 3.88
N ALA A 256 -3.30 -26.67 2.90
CA ALA A 256 -2.44 -27.84 2.78
C ALA A 256 -0.96 -27.44 2.67
N ALA A 257 -0.63 -26.47 1.82
CA ALA A 257 0.75 -25.98 1.69
C ALA A 257 1.29 -25.34 2.97
N THR A 258 0.44 -24.64 3.75
CA THR A 258 0.85 -24.08 5.05
C THR A 258 1.11 -25.19 6.07
N ALA A 259 0.25 -26.22 6.12
CA ALA A 259 0.43 -27.36 7.01
C ALA A 259 1.68 -28.17 6.66
N ILE A 260 1.98 -28.36 5.36
CA ILE A 260 3.22 -29.00 4.89
C ILE A 260 4.44 -28.18 5.30
N ALA A 261 4.42 -26.87 5.07
CA ALA A 261 5.53 -26.00 5.45
C ALA A 261 5.76 -25.98 6.97
N TRP A 262 4.69 -26.08 7.77
CA TRP A 262 4.77 -26.17 9.22
C TRP A 262 5.34 -27.51 9.71
N ALA A 263 4.99 -28.62 9.06
CA ALA A 263 5.55 -29.93 9.39
C ALA A 263 7.08 -29.97 9.24
N GLY A 264 7.65 -29.09 8.41
CA GLY A 264 9.11 -28.91 8.30
C GLY A 264 9.82 -29.96 7.46
N ASP A 265 9.08 -30.89 6.85
CA ASP A 265 9.64 -31.91 5.97
C ASP A 265 9.84 -31.37 4.55
N ALA A 266 10.97 -31.71 3.94
CA ALA A 266 11.22 -31.41 2.54
C ALA A 266 10.30 -32.25 1.64
N VAL A 267 9.68 -31.60 0.66
CA VAL A 267 8.70 -32.22 -0.25
C VAL A 267 9.35 -32.49 -1.60
N SER A 268 8.84 -33.50 -2.32
CA SER A 268 9.26 -33.74 -3.71
C SER A 268 8.99 -32.50 -4.57
N PRO A 269 9.90 -32.12 -5.50
CA PRO A 269 9.69 -31.02 -6.45
C PRO A 269 8.42 -31.15 -7.32
N ARG A 270 7.85 -32.37 -7.40
CA ARG A 270 6.60 -32.66 -8.08
C ARG A 270 5.38 -32.00 -7.42
N ALA A 271 5.43 -31.73 -6.11
CA ALA A 271 4.32 -31.14 -5.36
C ALA A 271 3.98 -29.71 -5.83
N GLY A 272 4.98 -28.94 -6.28
CA GLY A 272 4.79 -27.59 -6.82
C GLY A 272 4.29 -27.52 -8.27
N GLU A 273 4.32 -28.62 -9.02
CA GLU A 273 3.98 -28.62 -10.45
C GLU A 273 2.48 -28.39 -10.71
N GLY A 274 1.61 -29.00 -9.90
CA GLY A 274 0.15 -28.81 -9.98
C GLY A 274 -0.25 -27.34 -9.85
N PRO A 275 0.12 -26.65 -8.75
CA PRO A 275 -0.15 -25.23 -8.58
C PRO A 275 0.45 -24.36 -9.70
N ARG A 276 1.66 -24.65 -10.21
CA ARG A 276 2.24 -23.92 -11.35
C ARG A 276 1.39 -24.03 -12.63
N ARG A 277 0.83 -25.20 -12.92
CA ARG A 277 -0.09 -25.39 -14.05
C ARG A 277 -1.41 -24.68 -13.85
N LEU A 278 -1.97 -24.70 -12.64
CA LEU A 278 -3.16 -23.92 -12.30
C LEU A 278 -2.90 -22.41 -12.50
N ALA A 279 -1.73 -21.91 -12.09
CA ALA A 279 -1.35 -20.51 -12.31
C ALA A 279 -1.31 -20.14 -13.80
N ALA A 280 -0.71 -20.98 -14.64
CA ALA A 280 -0.69 -20.79 -16.09
C ALA A 280 -2.12 -20.82 -16.69
N ALA A 281 -2.94 -21.78 -16.28
CA ALA A 281 -4.33 -21.89 -16.75
C ALA A 281 -5.20 -20.67 -16.37
N VAL A 282 -4.98 -20.06 -15.19
CA VAL A 282 -5.66 -18.80 -14.82
C VAL A 282 -5.22 -17.65 -15.73
N ARG A 283 -3.91 -17.51 -15.99
CA ARG A 283 -3.36 -16.45 -16.86
C ARG A 283 -3.89 -16.54 -18.28
N ASP A 284 -3.81 -17.74 -18.85
CA ASP A 284 -4.21 -18.00 -20.24
C ASP A 284 -5.73 -18.15 -20.39
N ASN A 285 -6.47 -18.10 -19.27
CA ASN A 285 -7.90 -18.38 -19.21
C ASN A 285 -8.24 -19.73 -19.87
N ALA A 286 -7.36 -20.72 -19.69
CA ALA A 286 -7.44 -22.04 -20.28
C ALA A 286 -7.93 -23.08 -19.25
N HIS A 287 -8.11 -24.32 -19.71
CA HIS A 287 -8.29 -25.48 -18.86
C HIS A 287 -6.93 -25.89 -18.28
N THR A 288 -6.94 -26.55 -17.13
CA THR A 288 -5.73 -26.93 -16.38
C THR A 288 -4.92 -28.02 -17.06
N GLY A 289 -5.59 -28.87 -17.84
CA GLY A 289 -5.01 -30.12 -18.34
C GLY A 289 -4.73 -31.11 -17.19
N PRO A 290 -4.04 -32.24 -17.45
CA PRO A 290 -3.75 -33.22 -16.42
C PRO A 290 -2.80 -32.65 -15.34
N LEU A 291 -3.24 -32.69 -14.09
CA LEU A 291 -2.44 -32.29 -12.93
C LEU A 291 -1.69 -33.49 -12.34
N PRO A 292 -0.41 -33.36 -11.98
CA PRO A 292 0.33 -34.44 -11.33
C PRO A 292 -0.12 -34.62 -9.88
N ALA A 293 -0.53 -35.83 -9.52
CA ALA A 293 -0.81 -36.19 -8.12
C ALA A 293 0.47 -36.13 -7.26
N PRO A 294 0.45 -35.45 -6.10
CA PRO A 294 1.51 -35.52 -5.09
C PRO A 294 1.49 -36.88 -4.36
N ASN A 295 2.53 -37.14 -3.56
CA ASN A 295 2.63 -38.41 -2.83
C ASN A 295 1.71 -38.40 -1.59
N ARG A 296 0.85 -39.41 -1.42
CA ARG A 296 -0.14 -39.48 -0.32
C ARG A 296 0.42 -40.03 1.01
N SER A 297 1.68 -39.71 1.33
CA SER A 297 2.40 -40.29 2.48
C SER A 297 2.05 -39.70 3.84
N ALA A 298 1.57 -38.45 3.89
CA ALA A 298 1.24 -37.73 5.12
C ALA A 298 -0.14 -37.04 5.02
N PRO A 299 -0.81 -36.75 6.15
CA PRO A 299 -2.11 -36.06 6.16
C PRO A 299 -2.13 -34.78 5.31
N ALA A 300 -1.12 -33.93 5.45
CA ALA A 300 -1.06 -32.66 4.74
C ALA A 300 -0.83 -32.83 3.22
N LEU A 301 -0.15 -33.90 2.79
CA LEU A 301 0.01 -34.23 1.37
C LEU A 301 -1.24 -34.87 0.76
N ARG A 302 -2.02 -35.62 1.55
CA ARG A 302 -3.35 -36.09 1.15
C ARG A 302 -4.31 -34.92 0.98
N ALA A 303 -4.31 -33.99 1.93
CA ALA A 303 -5.08 -32.75 1.82
C ALA A 303 -4.67 -31.93 0.58
N LEU A 304 -3.38 -31.91 0.22
CA LEU A 304 -2.91 -31.26 -1.00
C LEU A 304 -3.44 -31.95 -2.27
N ASP A 305 -3.40 -33.29 -2.33
CA ASP A 305 -3.93 -34.08 -3.45
C ASP A 305 -5.44 -33.86 -3.61
N ASP A 306 -6.20 -33.99 -2.53
CA ASP A 306 -7.64 -33.79 -2.53
C ASP A 306 -7.99 -32.34 -2.92
N ALA A 307 -7.23 -31.35 -2.45
CA ALA A 307 -7.39 -29.95 -2.85
C ALA A 307 -7.07 -29.70 -4.34
N LEU A 308 -6.08 -30.40 -4.92
CA LEU A 308 -5.78 -30.33 -6.36
C LEU A 308 -6.91 -30.91 -7.20
N LEU A 309 -7.54 -32.01 -6.75
CA LEU A 309 -8.71 -32.60 -7.40
C LEU A 309 -9.90 -31.62 -7.38
N HIS A 310 -10.23 -31.07 -6.21
CA HIS A 310 -11.28 -30.04 -6.10
C HIS A 310 -10.98 -28.82 -6.97
N ALA A 311 -9.70 -28.42 -7.09
CA ALA A 311 -9.31 -27.33 -7.96
C ALA A 311 -9.46 -27.68 -9.44
N ALA A 312 -9.14 -28.89 -9.87
CA ALA A 312 -9.39 -29.34 -11.24
C ALA A 312 -10.90 -29.26 -11.57
N ASP A 313 -11.75 -29.79 -10.70
CA ASP A 313 -13.21 -29.75 -10.86
C ASP A 313 -13.73 -28.31 -10.92
N ALA A 314 -13.23 -27.42 -10.07
CA ALA A 314 -13.62 -26.01 -10.07
C ALA A 314 -13.21 -25.26 -11.35
N PHE A 315 -12.10 -25.66 -11.98
CA PHE A 315 -11.68 -25.08 -13.27
C PHE A 315 -12.54 -25.55 -14.44
N ASP A 316 -13.14 -26.74 -14.32
CA ASP A 316 -13.98 -27.37 -15.33
C ASP A 316 -15.47 -26.99 -15.21
N GLN A 317 -16.02 -26.91 -13.99
CA GLN A 317 -17.47 -26.75 -13.79
C GLN A 317 -18.00 -25.31 -13.86
N ALA A 318 -17.15 -24.28 -13.86
CA ALA A 318 -17.54 -22.86 -13.97
C ALA A 318 -18.64 -22.36 -12.99
N GLU A 319 -18.97 -23.13 -11.95
CA GLU A 319 -19.90 -22.71 -10.90
C GLU A 319 -19.16 -21.79 -9.91
N GLY A 320 -19.54 -20.52 -9.87
CA GLY A 320 -18.95 -19.54 -8.97
C GLY A 320 -19.59 -19.64 -7.59
N SER A 321 -18.78 -19.70 -6.53
CA SER A 321 -19.26 -19.48 -5.17
C SER A 321 -19.36 -17.98 -4.86
N ASP A 322 -20.36 -17.59 -4.08
CA ASP A 322 -20.49 -16.21 -3.59
C ASP A 322 -19.40 -15.94 -2.54
N LEU A 323 -18.43 -15.11 -2.91
CA LEU A 323 -17.45 -14.61 -1.94
C LEU A 323 -18.16 -13.81 -0.86
N HIS A 324 -18.09 -14.30 0.38
CA HIS A 324 -18.61 -13.62 1.54
C HIS A 324 -17.76 -12.39 1.87
N THR A 325 -18.11 -11.25 1.29
CA THR A 325 -17.50 -9.97 1.66
C THR A 325 -18.34 -9.26 2.71
N ARG A 326 -17.79 -9.09 3.91
CA ARG A 326 -18.39 -8.23 4.94
C ARG A 326 -18.28 -6.77 4.50
N ARG A 327 -19.41 -6.13 4.18
CA ARG A 327 -19.46 -4.69 3.90
C ARG A 327 -19.17 -3.94 5.21
N ARG A 328 -18.10 -3.15 5.25
CA ARG A 328 -17.86 -2.21 6.36
C ARG A 328 -18.93 -1.11 6.30
N ALA A 329 -19.68 -0.93 7.38
CA ALA A 329 -20.69 0.12 7.44
C ALA A 329 -20.01 1.50 7.50
N ALA A 330 -20.70 2.56 7.06
CA ALA A 330 -20.16 3.92 7.17
C ALA A 330 -19.81 4.28 8.63
N THR A 331 -20.59 3.78 9.58
CA THR A 331 -20.36 3.89 11.02
C THR A 331 -19.01 3.29 11.46
N ASP A 332 -18.60 2.16 10.88
CA ASP A 332 -17.31 1.53 11.17
C ASP A 332 -16.15 2.38 10.62
N LEU A 333 -16.34 3.00 9.45
CA LEU A 333 -15.36 3.91 8.85
C LEU A 333 -15.18 5.17 9.71
N PHE A 334 -16.28 5.77 10.18
CA PHE A 334 -16.22 6.92 11.08
C PHE A 334 -15.59 6.58 12.43
N ARG A 335 -15.94 5.42 13.00
CA ARG A 335 -15.31 4.92 14.24
C ARG A 335 -13.81 4.71 14.07
N THR A 336 -13.37 4.28 12.89
CA THR A 336 -11.94 4.12 12.56
C THR A 336 -11.24 5.49 12.43
N ALA A 337 -11.85 6.45 11.72
CA ALA A 337 -11.30 7.79 11.52
C ALA A 337 -11.20 8.62 12.81
N PHE A 338 -12.20 8.51 13.69
CA PHE A 338 -12.21 9.20 14.99
C PHE A 338 -11.69 8.34 16.14
N GLY A 339 -11.20 7.13 15.84
CA GLY A 339 -10.50 6.28 16.79
C GLY A 339 -9.15 6.85 17.21
N ALA A 340 -8.48 6.20 18.16
CA ALA A 340 -7.19 6.68 18.69
C ALA A 340 -6.15 6.93 17.59
N GLY A 341 -5.97 5.96 16.67
CA GLY A 341 -4.99 6.09 15.57
C GLY A 341 -5.37 7.14 14.52
N GLY A 342 -6.66 7.31 14.22
CA GLY A 342 -7.12 8.33 13.30
C GLY A 342 -6.94 9.74 13.87
N ARG A 343 -7.28 9.97 15.14
CA ARG A 343 -7.06 11.25 15.82
C ARG A 343 -5.59 11.61 15.93
N GLU A 344 -4.75 10.68 16.39
CA GLU A 344 -3.29 10.88 16.50
C GLU A 344 -2.70 11.34 15.17
N TYR A 345 -3.04 10.61 14.10
CA TYR A 345 -2.56 10.94 12.77
C TYR A 345 -3.16 12.26 12.24
N GLY A 346 -4.45 12.51 12.49
CA GLY A 346 -5.12 13.78 12.21
C GLY A 346 -4.38 14.97 12.82
N PHE A 347 -4.05 14.90 14.10
CA PHE A 347 -3.30 15.94 14.80
C PHE A 347 -1.90 16.15 14.21
N ARG A 348 -1.18 15.06 13.89
CA ARG A 348 0.15 15.16 13.28
C ARG A 348 0.09 15.86 11.92
N VAL A 349 -0.86 15.48 11.06
CA VAL A 349 -1.05 16.13 9.76
C VAL A 349 -1.45 17.59 9.92
N ALA A 350 -2.38 17.89 10.82
CA ALA A 350 -2.81 19.26 11.11
C ALA A 350 -1.63 20.13 11.55
N LEU A 351 -0.83 19.66 12.51
CA LEU A 351 0.29 20.42 13.04
C LEU A 351 1.39 20.61 11.99
N CYS A 352 1.75 19.57 11.24
CA CYS A 352 2.73 19.69 10.16
C CYS A 352 2.26 20.65 9.06
N PHE A 353 1.02 20.50 8.59
CA PHE A 353 0.50 21.32 7.50
C PHE A 353 0.25 22.76 7.94
N GLY A 354 -0.26 22.96 9.15
CA GLY A 354 -0.45 24.27 9.77
C GLY A 354 0.87 24.99 10.06
N ALA A 355 1.83 24.34 10.73
CA ALA A 355 3.13 24.93 11.05
C ALA A 355 3.92 25.26 9.77
N SER A 356 3.90 24.38 8.77
CA SER A 356 4.53 24.67 7.48
C SER A 356 3.83 25.83 6.76
N ALA A 357 2.49 25.86 6.69
CA ALA A 357 1.77 26.99 6.13
C ALA A 357 2.09 28.31 6.86
N ALA A 358 2.14 28.29 8.20
CA ALA A 358 2.47 29.46 9.01
C ALA A 358 3.88 29.98 8.73
N VAL A 359 4.88 29.08 8.72
CA VAL A 359 6.27 29.42 8.42
C VAL A 359 6.41 29.94 6.99
N ALA A 360 5.76 29.29 6.02
CA ALA A 360 5.79 29.72 4.62
C ALA A 360 5.18 31.13 4.45
N GLN A 361 4.05 31.40 5.09
CA GLN A 361 3.39 32.71 5.07
C GLN A 361 4.24 33.79 5.76
N ALA A 362 4.85 33.46 6.91
CA ALA A 362 5.74 34.37 7.61
C ALA A 362 6.98 34.73 6.78
N LEU A 363 7.62 33.74 6.15
CA LEU A 363 8.77 33.96 5.28
C LEU A 363 8.40 34.76 4.03
N HIS A 364 7.23 34.50 3.44
CA HIS A 364 6.70 35.24 2.31
C HIS A 364 6.47 36.72 2.65
N GLN A 365 5.85 37.01 3.80
CA GLN A 365 5.61 38.40 4.24
C GLN A 365 6.88 39.13 4.69
N ALA A 366 7.81 38.43 5.32
CA ALA A 366 9.07 38.99 5.79
C ALA A 366 10.08 39.29 4.66
N ARG A 367 9.84 38.82 3.43
CA ARG A 367 10.75 38.93 2.26
C ARG A 367 12.19 38.47 2.54
N TRP A 368 12.35 37.54 3.49
CA TRP A 368 13.64 37.19 4.12
C TRP A 368 14.66 36.59 3.12
N TYR A 369 14.21 36.01 2.00
CA TYR A 369 15.05 35.59 0.87
C TYR A 369 14.46 36.03 -0.49
N GLY A 370 14.03 37.29 -0.61
CA GLY A 370 13.44 37.81 -1.85
C GLY A 370 11.95 37.47 -2.00
N GLN A 371 11.43 37.49 -3.24
CA GLN A 371 10.05 37.11 -3.54
C GLN A 371 9.90 35.58 -3.41
N HIS A 372 9.39 35.09 -2.27
CA HIS A 372 9.00 33.68 -2.11
C HIS A 372 7.71 33.40 -2.90
N GLU A 373 7.78 33.41 -4.24
CA GLU A 373 6.64 33.15 -5.13
C GLU A 373 6.08 31.73 -4.94
N HIS A 374 6.91 30.80 -4.46
CA HIS A 374 6.59 29.37 -4.39
C HIS A 374 6.25 28.86 -2.97
N TRP A 375 5.83 29.73 -2.05
CA TRP A 375 5.61 29.39 -0.63
C TRP A 375 4.76 28.11 -0.39
N TYR A 376 3.85 27.77 -1.31
CA TYR A 376 2.97 26.59 -1.25
C TYR A 376 3.71 25.25 -1.33
N TRP A 377 4.94 25.21 -1.84
CA TRP A 377 5.76 24.01 -1.92
C TRP A 377 6.16 23.45 -0.57
N LEU A 378 6.36 24.31 0.43
CA LEU A 378 6.70 23.93 1.78
C LEU A 378 5.57 23.12 2.46
N PRO A 379 4.32 23.62 2.58
CA PRO A 379 3.22 22.83 3.13
C PRO A 379 2.86 21.62 2.27
N ALA A 380 2.94 21.71 0.94
CA ALA A 380 2.74 20.54 0.08
C ALA A 380 3.78 19.43 0.35
N THR A 381 5.05 19.79 0.56
CA THR A 381 6.12 18.82 0.87
C THR A 381 5.96 18.22 2.27
N ALA A 382 5.57 19.03 3.26
CA ALA A 382 5.31 18.55 4.62
C ALA A 382 4.21 17.46 4.63
N VAL A 383 3.13 17.66 3.89
CA VAL A 383 2.03 16.67 3.78
C VAL A 383 2.51 15.35 3.16
N PHE A 384 3.29 15.41 2.07
CA PHE A 384 3.87 14.21 1.46
C PHE A 384 4.76 13.43 2.44
N LEU A 385 5.50 14.14 3.31
CA LEU A 385 6.36 13.53 4.32
C LEU A 385 5.60 12.91 5.49
N VAL A 386 4.40 13.38 5.83
CA VAL A 386 3.65 12.86 6.98
C VAL A 386 2.81 11.62 6.62
N LYS A 387 2.51 11.39 5.33
CA LYS A 387 1.69 10.26 4.84
C LYS A 387 2.02 8.93 5.55
N PRO A 388 1.07 8.16 6.09
CA PRO A 388 1.39 7.04 6.98
C PRO A 388 1.94 5.82 6.21
N ASP A 389 1.62 5.71 4.92
CA ASP A 389 1.88 4.51 4.10
C ASP A 389 3.29 4.44 3.51
N LEU A 390 4.15 5.43 3.79
CA LEU A 390 5.44 5.58 3.10
C LEU A 390 6.63 5.02 3.92
N GLY A 391 6.37 4.45 5.10
CA GLY A 391 7.40 3.90 5.99
C GLY A 391 7.94 4.90 7.03
N PRO A 392 9.11 4.63 7.62
CA PRO A 392 9.66 5.41 8.74
C PRO A 392 9.89 6.87 8.40
N LEU A 393 9.56 7.79 9.31
CA LEU A 393 9.61 9.22 9.04
C LEU A 393 11.04 9.73 8.75
N ALA A 394 12.02 9.29 9.54
CA ALA A 394 13.42 9.71 9.37
C ALA A 394 14.00 9.27 8.01
N SER A 395 13.71 8.03 7.61
CA SER A 395 14.13 7.50 6.31
C SER A 395 13.58 8.34 5.14
N ARG A 396 12.30 8.71 5.25
CA ARG A 396 11.62 9.51 4.24
C ARG A 396 12.13 10.94 4.18
N ALA A 397 12.35 11.58 5.33
CA ALA A 397 12.90 12.93 5.38
C ALA A 397 14.28 12.98 4.70
N LEU A 398 15.16 12.03 5.02
CA LEU A 398 16.49 11.94 4.39
C LEU A 398 16.39 11.66 2.89
N SER A 399 15.57 10.67 2.51
CA SER A 399 15.38 10.30 1.10
C SER A 399 14.73 11.43 0.29
N ARG A 400 13.84 12.21 0.91
CA ARG A 400 13.22 13.41 0.30
C ARG A 400 14.25 14.49 0.07
N ALA A 401 15.08 14.80 1.07
CA ALA A 401 16.13 15.80 0.95
C ALA A 401 17.13 15.40 -0.15
N ALA A 402 17.68 14.19 -0.08
CA ALA A 402 18.63 13.67 -1.07
C ALA A 402 18.04 13.62 -2.48
N GLY A 403 16.82 13.09 -2.62
CA GLY A 403 16.14 13.01 -3.92
C GLY A 403 15.82 14.39 -4.50
N THR A 404 15.45 15.37 -3.69
CA THR A 404 15.15 16.72 -4.18
C THR A 404 16.41 17.45 -4.61
N VAL A 405 17.51 17.33 -3.87
CA VAL A 405 18.82 17.88 -4.28
C VAL A 405 19.26 17.26 -5.60
N LEU A 406 19.24 15.92 -5.71
CA LEU A 406 19.60 15.23 -6.94
C LEU A 406 18.69 15.64 -8.11
N GLY A 407 17.37 15.66 -7.91
CA GLY A 407 16.41 16.05 -8.94
C GLY A 407 16.56 17.51 -9.39
N ALA A 408 16.82 18.43 -8.46
CA ALA A 408 17.06 19.83 -8.78
C ALA A 408 18.36 20.03 -9.58
N LEU A 409 19.44 19.32 -9.22
CA LEU A 409 20.71 19.34 -9.96
C LEU A 409 20.56 18.74 -11.37
N LEU A 410 19.89 17.60 -11.50
CA LEU A 410 19.59 16.99 -12.80
C LEU A 410 18.75 17.91 -13.68
N PHE A 411 17.70 18.50 -13.11
CA PHE A 411 16.87 19.48 -13.81
C PHE A 411 17.68 20.69 -14.27
N ALA A 412 18.52 21.27 -13.41
CA ALA A 412 19.37 22.41 -13.79
C ALA A 412 20.31 22.06 -14.94
N GLY A 413 20.91 20.86 -14.93
CA GLY A 413 21.73 20.35 -16.04
C GLY A 413 20.95 20.19 -17.35
N PHE A 414 19.76 19.58 -17.30
CA PHE A 414 18.91 19.44 -18.49
C PHE A 414 18.40 20.79 -19.00
N ALA A 415 17.96 21.67 -18.12
CA ALA A 415 17.46 23.01 -18.48
C ALA A 415 18.54 23.87 -19.14
N ALA A 416 19.82 23.68 -18.79
CA ALA A 416 20.94 24.36 -19.44
C ALA A 416 21.15 23.92 -20.91
N VAL A 417 20.81 22.66 -21.25
CA VAL A 417 21.01 22.09 -22.60
C VAL A 417 19.71 22.12 -23.44
N LEU A 418 18.56 22.02 -22.78
CA LEU A 418 17.22 21.91 -23.39
C LEU A 418 16.29 23.05 -22.91
N PRO A 419 16.64 24.34 -23.11
CA PRO A 419 15.85 25.46 -22.58
C PRO A 419 14.53 25.69 -23.31
N ARG A 420 14.32 25.02 -24.45
CA ARG A 420 13.11 25.14 -25.28
C ARG A 420 11.94 24.38 -24.65
N PRO A 421 10.69 24.85 -24.82
CA PRO A 421 9.50 24.20 -24.27
C PRO A 421 9.36 22.74 -24.70
N GLU A 422 9.76 22.42 -25.94
CA GLU A 422 9.78 21.04 -26.46
C GLU A 422 10.66 20.10 -25.63
N GLY A 423 11.84 20.57 -25.22
CA GLY A 423 12.77 19.80 -24.38
C GLY A 423 12.23 19.56 -22.97
N LEU A 424 11.57 20.57 -22.39
CA LEU A 424 10.91 20.45 -21.09
C LEU A 424 9.68 19.52 -21.14
N VAL A 425 8.90 19.57 -22.22
CA VAL A 425 7.79 18.64 -22.47
C VAL A 425 8.31 17.21 -22.59
N ALA A 426 9.42 16.99 -23.31
CA ALA A 426 10.07 15.69 -23.39
C ALA A 426 10.54 15.20 -22.02
N LEU A 427 11.07 16.09 -21.18
CA LEU A 427 11.49 15.78 -19.82
C LEU A 427 10.30 15.43 -18.91
N VAL A 428 9.15 16.08 -19.09
CA VAL A 428 7.87 15.74 -18.41
C VAL A 428 7.41 14.35 -18.83
N ALA A 429 7.42 14.02 -20.14
CA ALA A 429 7.05 12.71 -20.64
C ALA A 429 7.98 11.61 -20.12
N LEU A 430 9.30 11.83 -20.17
CA LEU A 430 10.31 10.92 -19.65
C LEU A 430 10.15 10.71 -18.15
N SER A 431 9.96 11.77 -17.39
CA SER A 431 9.76 11.67 -15.94
C SER A 431 8.47 10.91 -15.62
N GLY A 432 7.39 11.18 -16.36
CA GLY A 432 6.14 10.41 -16.27
C GLY A 432 6.36 8.91 -16.50
N ALA A 433 7.17 8.54 -17.49
CA ALA A 433 7.53 7.16 -17.79
C ALA A 433 8.37 6.51 -16.68
N LEU A 434 9.23 7.29 -16.02
CA LEU A 434 10.13 6.80 -14.97
C LEU A 434 9.45 6.67 -13.60
N ILE A 435 8.35 7.39 -13.32
CA ILE A 435 7.65 7.33 -12.02
C ILE A 435 7.38 5.89 -11.56
N PRO A 436 6.74 5.00 -12.36
CA PRO A 436 6.42 3.64 -11.93
C PRO A 436 7.64 2.76 -11.62
N VAL A 437 8.80 3.08 -12.21
CA VAL A 437 10.06 2.39 -11.93
C VAL A 437 10.72 2.98 -10.68
N ALA A 438 10.66 4.30 -10.54
CA ALA A 438 11.28 5.04 -9.46
C ALA A 438 10.59 4.84 -8.10
N THR A 439 9.31 4.42 -8.06
CA THR A 439 8.59 4.05 -6.82
C THR A 439 9.28 2.96 -6.00
N ARG A 440 10.21 2.20 -6.60
CA ARG A 440 11.02 1.17 -5.93
C ARG A 440 11.99 1.74 -4.89
N HIS A 441 12.34 3.02 -4.99
CA HIS A 441 13.24 3.71 -4.06
C HIS A 441 12.77 5.14 -3.83
N PHE A 442 12.53 5.51 -2.57
CA PHE A 442 11.90 6.78 -2.23
C PHE A 442 12.66 8.01 -2.75
N ALA A 443 14.00 8.00 -2.65
CA ALA A 443 14.81 9.10 -3.16
C ALA A 443 14.77 9.19 -4.70
N ALA A 444 14.68 8.05 -5.41
CA ALA A 444 14.61 8.03 -6.86
C ALA A 444 13.26 8.57 -7.33
N GLN A 445 12.15 8.14 -6.69
CA GLN A 445 10.83 8.70 -6.95
C GLN A 445 10.81 10.21 -6.72
N THR A 446 11.40 10.67 -5.62
CA THR A 446 11.48 12.10 -5.32
C THR A 446 12.28 12.87 -6.38
N ALA A 447 13.42 12.35 -6.83
CA ALA A 447 14.23 12.98 -7.86
C ALA A 447 13.47 13.13 -9.18
N VAL A 448 12.84 12.04 -9.66
CA VAL A 448 12.04 12.05 -10.89
C VAL A 448 10.86 13.02 -10.80
N VAL A 449 10.12 13.01 -9.68
CA VAL A 449 9.00 13.95 -9.47
C VAL A 449 9.51 15.39 -9.40
N THR A 450 10.68 15.64 -8.81
CA THR A 450 11.28 16.99 -8.74
C THR A 450 11.63 17.51 -10.13
N VAL A 451 12.27 16.67 -10.95
CA VAL A 451 12.56 17.01 -12.36
C VAL A 451 11.27 17.31 -13.13
N LEU A 452 10.23 16.49 -12.96
CA LEU A 452 8.92 16.69 -13.60
C LEU A 452 8.30 18.03 -13.19
N VAL A 453 8.17 18.29 -11.89
CA VAL A 453 7.52 19.50 -11.37
C VAL A 453 8.28 20.76 -11.77
N LEU A 454 9.62 20.76 -11.68
CA LEU A 454 10.42 21.91 -12.12
C LEU A 454 10.31 22.16 -13.63
N SER A 455 10.19 21.10 -14.43
CA SER A 455 9.93 21.22 -15.88
C SER A 455 8.57 21.86 -16.16
N LEU A 456 7.53 21.48 -15.40
CA LEU A 456 6.20 22.08 -15.52
C LEU A 456 6.20 23.57 -15.17
N VAL A 457 6.89 23.94 -14.09
CA VAL A 457 7.00 25.33 -13.61
C VAL A 457 7.73 26.20 -14.64
N MET A 458 8.84 25.71 -15.20
CA MET A 458 9.60 26.43 -16.21
C MET A 458 8.84 26.55 -17.54
N VAL A 459 8.04 25.54 -17.94
CA VAL A 459 7.10 25.65 -19.08
C VAL A 459 6.00 26.67 -18.81
N GLY A 460 5.58 26.81 -17.54
CA GLY A 460 4.62 27.81 -17.08
C GLY A 460 5.14 29.26 -17.14
N GLY A 461 6.44 29.46 -17.39
CA GLY A 461 7.07 30.77 -17.54
C GLY A 461 7.72 31.33 -16.27
N GLU A 462 7.80 30.54 -15.19
CA GLU A 462 8.46 30.98 -13.95
C GLU A 462 9.97 30.59 -13.97
N PRO A 463 10.89 31.56 -13.78
CA PRO A 463 12.34 31.32 -13.87
C PRO A 463 12.87 30.42 -12.73
N GLN A 464 14.07 29.88 -12.96
CA GLN A 464 14.70 28.73 -12.29
C GLN A 464 14.50 28.64 -10.76
N ALA A 465 13.43 27.98 -10.33
CA ALA A 465 13.04 27.83 -8.92
C ALA A 465 13.74 26.67 -8.19
N SER A 466 14.87 26.18 -8.72
CA SER A 466 15.57 24.99 -8.19
C SER A 466 16.18 25.21 -6.81
N ALA A 467 16.75 26.39 -6.54
CA ALA A 467 17.35 26.69 -5.23
C ALA A 467 16.29 26.88 -4.12
N SER A 468 15.20 27.61 -4.41
CA SER A 468 14.06 27.75 -3.49
C SER A 468 13.46 26.38 -3.17
N ARG A 469 13.35 25.48 -4.16
CA ARG A 469 12.85 24.13 -3.96
C ARG A 469 13.64 23.31 -2.94
N ILE A 470 14.97 23.42 -2.97
CA ILE A 470 15.86 22.74 -2.02
C ILE A 470 15.63 23.30 -0.61
N GLY A 471 15.67 24.63 -0.46
CA GLY A 471 15.49 25.29 0.85
C GLY A 471 14.16 24.95 1.50
N GLU A 472 13.07 25.00 0.75
CA GLU A 472 11.74 24.67 1.24
C GLU A 472 11.58 23.19 1.58
N THR A 473 12.23 22.31 0.82
CA THR A 473 12.20 20.87 1.14
C THR A 473 12.96 20.58 2.43
N LEU A 474 14.13 21.19 2.63
CA LEU A 474 14.90 21.04 3.86
C LEU A 474 14.14 21.59 5.07
N LEU A 475 13.51 22.75 4.94
CA LEU A 475 12.70 23.34 6.00
C LEU A 475 11.44 22.50 6.30
N ALA A 476 10.77 21.96 5.28
CA ALA A 476 9.68 21.01 5.47
C ALA A 476 10.15 19.73 6.19
N CYS A 477 11.32 19.19 5.84
CA CYS A 477 11.91 18.05 6.55
C CYS A 477 12.17 18.38 8.02
N ALA A 478 12.73 19.56 8.32
CA ALA A 478 12.97 20.01 9.69
C ALA A 478 11.67 20.13 10.50
N ILE A 479 10.66 20.81 9.94
CA ILE A 479 9.34 20.97 10.59
C ILE A 479 8.72 19.61 10.89
N VAL A 480 8.68 18.70 9.90
CA VAL A 480 8.05 17.39 10.06
C VAL A 480 8.81 16.53 11.06
N LEU A 481 10.15 16.58 11.09
CA LEU A 481 10.93 15.89 12.09
C LEU A 481 10.64 16.44 13.50
N ILE A 482 10.63 17.77 13.68
CA ILE A 482 10.30 18.38 14.98
C ILE A 482 8.89 17.97 15.43
N VAL A 483 7.90 18.09 14.56
CA VAL A 483 6.52 17.71 14.86
C VAL A 483 6.40 16.21 15.15
N GLY A 484 7.16 15.37 14.43
CA GLY A 484 7.20 13.93 14.65
C GLY A 484 7.83 13.49 15.98
N HIS A 485 8.52 14.39 16.70
CA HIS A 485 9.05 14.12 18.05
C HIS A 485 8.18 14.71 19.18
N LEU A 486 7.16 15.51 18.83
CA LEU A 486 6.26 16.06 19.84
C LEU A 486 5.37 14.94 20.41
N PRO A 487 5.18 14.87 21.73
CA PRO A 487 4.36 13.83 22.35
C PRO A 487 2.89 14.00 21.96
N MET A 488 2.42 13.17 21.03
CA MET A 488 1.02 13.18 20.58
C MET A 488 0.15 12.27 21.47
N PRO A 489 -1.15 12.57 21.59
CA PRO A 489 -2.11 11.70 22.28
C PRO A 489 -2.24 10.36 21.53
N GLY A 490 -1.55 9.32 22.03
CA GLY A 490 -1.55 7.97 21.44
C GLY A 490 -0.16 7.34 21.26
N GLU A 491 0.92 8.13 21.34
CA GLU A 491 2.28 7.77 20.88
C GLU A 491 3.06 6.72 21.68
N ARG A 492 2.50 6.11 22.72
CA ARG A 492 3.21 5.11 23.55
C ARG A 492 3.14 3.69 22.96
N GLY A 493 3.33 3.56 21.65
CA GLY A 493 3.18 2.28 20.94
C GLY A 493 1.74 1.78 20.86
N GLY A 494 0.75 2.63 21.15
CA GLY A 494 -0.67 2.26 21.21
C GLY A 494 -1.18 1.66 19.90
N GLY A 495 -0.72 2.16 18.75
CA GLY A 495 -1.10 1.64 17.44
C GLY A 495 -0.56 0.24 17.13
N VAL A 496 0.66 -0.09 17.59
CA VAL A 496 1.24 -1.43 17.45
C VAL A 496 0.56 -2.39 18.42
N ARG A 497 0.39 -1.97 19.67
CA ARG A 497 -0.29 -2.74 20.71
C ARG A 497 -1.73 -3.07 20.37
N ALA A 498 -2.49 -2.11 19.82
CA ALA A 498 -3.86 -2.32 19.38
C ALA A 498 -3.95 -3.34 18.23
N ARG A 499 -3.00 -3.30 17.27
CA ARG A 499 -2.95 -4.28 16.17
C ARG A 499 -2.58 -5.68 16.66
N LEU A 500 -1.66 -5.78 17.61
CA LEU A 500 -1.35 -7.06 18.26
C LEU A 500 -2.53 -7.61 19.05
N ALA A 501 -3.27 -6.77 19.77
CA ALA A 501 -4.48 -7.20 20.46
C ALA A 501 -5.56 -7.70 19.48
N ALA A 502 -5.76 -7.01 18.35
CA ALA A 502 -6.66 -7.45 17.30
C ALA A 502 -6.20 -8.77 16.66
N ALA A 503 -4.91 -8.94 16.43
CA ALA A 503 -4.32 -10.19 15.92
C ALA A 503 -4.52 -11.35 16.90
N GLY A 504 -4.31 -11.11 18.21
CA GLY A 504 -4.59 -12.11 19.25
C GLY A 504 -6.06 -12.51 19.32
N ALA A 505 -6.98 -11.55 19.24
CA ALA A 505 -8.42 -11.83 19.20
C ALA A 505 -8.84 -12.65 17.97
N ALA A 506 -8.29 -12.32 16.79
CA ALA A 506 -8.57 -13.07 15.56
C ALA A 506 -7.97 -14.49 15.59
N ALA A 507 -6.76 -14.65 16.10
CA ALA A 507 -6.13 -15.95 16.29
C ALA A 507 -6.92 -16.84 17.27
N HIS A 508 -7.40 -16.25 18.37
CA HIS A 508 -8.24 -16.97 19.34
C HIS A 508 -9.59 -17.39 18.74
N ALA A 509 -10.28 -16.50 18.03
CA ALA A 509 -11.54 -16.85 17.35
C ALA A 509 -11.35 -17.99 16.34
N TYR A 510 -10.25 -17.97 15.60
CA TYR A 510 -9.90 -19.06 14.68
C TYR A 510 -9.63 -20.38 15.42
N LEU A 511 -8.85 -20.35 16.50
CA LEU A 511 -8.56 -21.52 17.32
C LEU A 511 -9.84 -22.14 17.88
N VAL A 512 -10.72 -21.33 18.50
CA VAL A 512 -12.00 -21.80 19.06
C VAL A 512 -12.87 -22.47 17.98
N HIS A 513 -12.91 -21.93 16.77
CA HIS A 513 -13.66 -22.52 15.65
C HIS A 513 -13.11 -23.87 15.20
N VAL A 514 -11.79 -24.04 15.19
CA VAL A 514 -11.14 -25.31 14.83
C VAL A 514 -11.38 -26.36 15.91
N LEU A 515 -11.32 -25.97 17.18
CA LEU A 515 -11.53 -26.88 18.32
C LEU A 515 -13.00 -27.22 18.56
N SER A 516 -13.95 -26.40 18.13
CA SER A 516 -15.39 -26.68 18.26
C SER A 516 -15.92 -27.72 17.28
N GLU A 517 -15.05 -28.28 16.41
CA GLU A 517 -15.40 -29.26 15.36
C GLU A 517 -16.57 -28.83 14.47
N SER A 518 -16.78 -27.52 14.34
CA SER A 518 -17.78 -26.99 13.41
C SER A 518 -17.42 -27.41 11.98
N GLY A 519 -18.31 -28.18 11.34
CA GLY A 519 -18.15 -28.64 9.96
C GLY A 519 -18.19 -27.53 8.91
N ASP A 520 -18.33 -26.26 9.33
CA ASP A 520 -18.35 -25.10 8.44
C ASP A 520 -16.93 -24.70 7.99
N ARG A 521 -16.54 -25.25 6.84
CA ARG A 521 -15.27 -24.93 6.16
C ARG A 521 -15.23 -23.48 5.68
N ALA A 522 -16.36 -22.89 5.30
CA ALA A 522 -16.39 -21.52 4.79
C ALA A 522 -16.09 -20.53 5.91
N GLU A 523 -16.72 -20.68 7.07
CA GLU A 523 -16.45 -19.87 8.25
C GLU A 523 -14.98 -20.04 8.71
N ARG A 524 -14.47 -21.28 8.74
CA ARG A 524 -13.07 -21.59 9.05
C ARG A 524 -12.10 -20.79 8.19
N TRP A 525 -12.31 -20.75 6.87
CA TRP A 525 -11.45 -19.99 5.95
C TRP A 525 -11.50 -18.50 6.20
N THR A 526 -12.67 -17.95 6.56
CA THR A 526 -12.79 -16.53 6.88
C THR A 526 -12.02 -16.16 8.16
N LEU A 527 -12.10 -17.00 9.19
CA LEU A 527 -11.40 -16.80 10.46
C LEU A 527 -9.89 -16.97 10.32
N ARG A 528 -9.44 -18.04 9.65
CA ARG A 528 -8.01 -18.26 9.33
C ARG A 528 -7.42 -17.05 8.63
N ARG A 529 -8.14 -16.55 7.62
CA ARG A 529 -7.70 -15.38 6.86
C ARG A 529 -7.62 -14.14 7.73
N GLU A 530 -8.63 -13.89 8.56
CA GLU A 530 -8.63 -12.74 9.46
C GLU A 530 -7.46 -12.79 10.44
N ALA A 531 -7.14 -13.97 10.98
CA ALA A 531 -5.98 -14.18 11.85
C ALA A 531 -4.66 -13.84 11.14
N TYR A 532 -4.43 -14.35 9.93
CA TYR A 532 -3.21 -14.03 9.18
C TYR A 532 -3.13 -12.57 8.74
N ARG A 533 -4.24 -11.98 8.30
CA ARG A 533 -4.31 -10.58 7.87
C ARG A 533 -3.99 -9.64 9.01
N THR A 534 -4.65 -9.81 10.16
CA THR A 534 -4.42 -8.97 11.35
C THR A 534 -3.01 -9.16 11.92
N LEU A 535 -2.46 -10.37 11.88
CA LEU A 535 -1.07 -10.64 12.25
C LEU A 535 -0.07 -9.97 11.29
N ALA A 536 -0.30 -10.04 9.98
CA ALA A 536 0.53 -9.37 8.99
C ALA A 536 0.49 -7.84 9.16
N GLU A 537 -0.68 -7.27 9.45
CA GLU A 537 -0.85 -5.85 9.79
C GLU A 537 -0.08 -5.46 11.06
N ALA A 538 -0.12 -6.32 12.10
CA ALA A 538 0.65 -6.11 13.32
C ALA A 538 2.15 -6.14 13.03
N ARG A 539 2.67 -7.13 12.29
CA ARG A 539 4.08 -7.20 11.89
C ARG A 539 4.52 -6.01 11.05
N GLY A 540 3.70 -5.58 10.10
CA GLY A 540 3.98 -4.38 9.31
C GLY A 540 4.12 -3.15 10.21
N ALA A 541 3.24 -3.00 11.20
CA ALA A 541 3.31 -1.89 12.15
C ALA A 541 4.54 -1.97 13.06
N ILE A 542 4.92 -3.18 13.51
CA ILE A 542 6.14 -3.37 14.31
C ILE A 542 7.39 -3.05 13.48
N ALA A 543 7.49 -3.57 12.25
CA ALA A 543 8.63 -3.32 11.37
C ALA A 543 8.80 -1.83 11.03
N VAL A 544 7.69 -1.09 10.82
CA VAL A 544 7.73 0.36 10.65
C VAL A 544 8.24 1.03 11.93
N SER A 545 7.69 0.66 13.09
CA SER A 545 8.09 1.23 14.38
C SER A 545 9.55 0.95 14.74
N ALA A 546 10.06 -0.24 14.42
CA ALA A 546 11.45 -0.64 14.68
C ALA A 546 12.45 0.12 13.79
N ALA A 547 12.01 0.61 12.64
CA ALA A 547 12.81 1.40 11.72
C ALA A 547 12.67 2.92 11.92
N GLU A 548 11.92 3.37 12.93
CA GLU A 548 11.89 4.76 13.39
C GLU A 548 13.12 5.12 14.24
N LEU A 549 13.23 6.38 14.67
CA LEU A 549 14.31 6.83 15.55
C LEU A 549 14.26 6.10 16.91
N PRO A 550 15.42 5.85 17.56
CA PRO A 550 15.49 5.04 18.79
C PRO A 550 14.56 5.49 19.92
N ALA A 551 14.33 6.80 20.06
CA ALA A 551 13.45 7.37 21.08
C ALA A 551 11.96 6.97 20.89
N LEU A 552 11.56 6.66 19.66
CA LEU A 552 10.21 6.20 19.31
C LEU A 552 10.13 4.66 19.33
N ALA A 553 11.16 3.98 18.84
CA ALA A 553 11.22 2.51 18.75
C ALA A 553 11.16 1.83 20.14
N ARG A 554 11.68 2.44 21.20
CA ARG A 554 11.63 1.90 22.58
C ARG A 554 10.20 1.62 23.10
N HIS A 555 9.18 2.28 22.56
CA HIS A 555 7.80 2.12 23.02
C HIS A 555 7.13 0.82 22.53
N THR A 556 7.75 0.16 21.55
CA THR A 556 7.28 -1.09 20.94
C THR A 556 8.28 -2.24 21.13
N GLU A 557 9.26 -2.06 22.02
CA GLU A 557 10.20 -3.11 22.39
C GLU A 557 9.47 -4.38 22.91
N GLY A 558 9.92 -5.55 22.48
CA GLY A 558 9.31 -6.86 22.82
C GLY A 558 8.04 -7.22 22.03
N THR A 559 7.49 -6.31 21.20
CA THR A 559 6.28 -6.61 20.41
C THR A 559 6.52 -7.63 19.28
N ASP A 560 7.74 -7.71 18.76
CA ASP A 560 8.15 -8.71 17.76
C ASP A 560 8.07 -10.14 18.29
N GLU A 561 8.48 -10.37 19.55
CA GLU A 561 8.42 -11.68 20.19
C GLU A 561 6.96 -12.15 20.30
N VAL A 562 6.06 -11.26 20.74
CA VAL A 562 4.62 -11.55 20.82
C VAL A 562 4.03 -11.88 19.44
N ALA A 563 4.43 -11.15 18.39
CA ALA A 563 4.00 -11.43 17.03
C ALA A 563 4.56 -12.77 16.50
N ALA A 564 5.74 -13.19 16.94
CA ALA A 564 6.31 -14.49 16.59
C ALA A 564 5.55 -15.64 17.27
N VAL A 565 5.16 -15.49 18.54
CA VAL A 565 4.33 -16.48 19.24
C VAL A 565 2.96 -16.60 18.57
N LEU A 566 2.32 -15.47 18.24
CA LEU A 566 1.02 -15.48 17.52
C LEU A 566 1.11 -16.16 16.15
N GLU A 567 2.20 -15.96 15.40
CA GLU A 567 2.39 -16.66 14.13
C GLU A 567 2.43 -18.18 14.34
N ARG A 568 3.23 -18.65 15.31
CA ARG A 568 3.30 -20.08 15.62
C ARG A 568 1.93 -20.61 16.05
N LEU A 569 1.18 -19.86 16.85
CA LEU A 569 -0.17 -20.26 17.27
C LEU A 569 -1.11 -20.44 16.07
N VAL A 570 -1.16 -19.49 15.13
CA VAL A 570 -2.03 -19.57 13.95
C VAL A 570 -1.59 -20.69 13.00
N ASP A 571 -0.28 -20.88 12.83
CA ASP A 571 0.27 -21.96 12.00
C ASP A 571 -0.03 -23.33 12.59
N THR A 572 0.19 -23.53 13.91
CA THR A 572 -0.17 -24.76 14.63
C THR A 572 -1.67 -25.03 14.59
N THR A 573 -2.51 -23.99 14.71
CA THR A 573 -3.97 -24.11 14.57
C THR A 573 -4.35 -24.59 13.16
N THR A 574 -3.69 -24.07 12.12
CA THR A 574 -3.91 -24.51 10.74
C THR A 574 -3.48 -25.97 10.53
N ALA A 575 -2.33 -26.38 11.09
CA ALA A 575 -1.87 -27.77 11.03
C ALA A 575 -2.83 -28.72 11.76
N CYS A 576 -3.35 -28.31 12.93
CA CYS A 576 -4.37 -29.05 13.68
C CYS A 576 -5.66 -29.21 12.88
N ALA A 577 -6.12 -28.16 12.20
CA ALA A 577 -7.32 -28.23 11.35
C ALA A 577 -7.16 -29.23 10.20
N VAL A 578 -6.01 -29.22 9.51
CA VAL A 578 -5.72 -30.18 8.43
C VAL A 578 -5.61 -31.62 8.97
N HIS A 579 -5.01 -31.79 10.15
CA HIS A 579 -4.91 -33.10 10.78
C HIS A 579 -6.29 -33.64 11.21
N LEU A 580 -7.13 -32.79 11.81
CA LEU A 580 -8.51 -33.12 12.19
C LEU A 580 -9.34 -33.57 10.98
N ASP A 581 -9.22 -32.89 9.84
CA ASP A 581 -9.96 -33.24 8.63
C ASP A 581 -9.55 -34.63 8.07
N ASP A 582 -8.31 -35.08 8.27
CA ASP A 582 -7.80 -36.39 7.82
C ASP A 582 -8.07 -37.51 8.83
N THR A 583 -7.86 -37.26 10.12
CA THR A 583 -7.85 -38.32 11.16
C THR A 583 -9.07 -38.30 12.08
N GLY A 584 -9.86 -37.21 12.05
CA GLY A 584 -11.00 -37.00 12.94
C GLY A 584 -10.65 -36.79 14.42
N ARG A 585 -9.37 -36.65 14.78
CA ARG A 585 -8.93 -36.45 16.18
C ARG A 585 -7.61 -35.71 16.28
N LEU A 586 -7.43 -34.93 17.34
CA LEU A 586 -6.12 -34.37 17.69
C LEU A 586 -5.30 -35.35 18.53
N THR A 587 -3.98 -35.29 18.38
CA THR A 587 -3.04 -36.03 19.23
C THR A 587 -2.79 -35.25 20.53
N PRO A 588 -2.39 -35.91 21.63
CA PRO A 588 -1.99 -35.22 22.86
C PRO A 588 -0.88 -34.20 22.62
N HIS A 589 0.03 -34.48 21.68
CA HIS A 589 1.11 -33.58 21.30
C HIS A 589 0.60 -32.26 20.71
N HIS A 590 -0.44 -32.29 19.87
CA HIS A 590 -1.03 -31.06 19.33
C HIS A 590 -1.67 -30.20 20.43
N ILE A 591 -2.36 -30.83 21.39
CA ILE A 591 -3.01 -30.16 22.52
C ILE A 591 -1.96 -29.52 23.44
N GLU A 592 -0.89 -30.25 23.74
CA GLU A 592 0.23 -29.77 24.55
C GLU A 592 0.92 -28.55 23.89
N GLN A 593 1.24 -28.64 22.60
CA GLN A 593 1.82 -27.53 21.84
C GLN A 593 0.93 -26.28 21.80
N LEU A 594 -0.38 -26.45 21.59
CA LEU A 594 -1.33 -25.32 21.61
C LEU A 594 -1.38 -24.67 22.99
N THR A 595 -1.38 -25.47 24.05
CA THR A 595 -1.40 -25.00 25.44
C THR A 595 -0.12 -24.22 25.77
N GLU A 596 1.05 -24.75 25.42
CA GLU A 596 2.35 -24.08 25.61
C GLU A 596 2.40 -22.73 24.89
N LEU A 597 1.93 -22.67 23.64
CA LEU A 597 1.91 -21.43 22.85
C LEU A 597 0.93 -20.39 23.41
N LEU A 598 -0.21 -20.80 23.95
CA LEU A 598 -1.15 -19.91 24.62
C LEU A 598 -0.55 -19.34 25.91
N GLU A 599 0.12 -20.17 26.71
CA GLU A 599 0.81 -19.70 27.92
C GLU A 599 1.98 -18.76 27.59
N GLU A 600 2.76 -19.07 26.54
CA GLU A 600 3.83 -18.21 26.05
C GLU A 600 3.29 -16.86 25.58
N PHE A 601 2.15 -16.88 24.87
CA PHE A 601 1.48 -15.67 24.41
C PHE A 601 1.03 -14.80 25.59
N GLU A 602 0.37 -15.38 26.59
CA GLU A 602 -0.08 -14.64 27.79
C GLU A 602 1.10 -14.04 28.58
N ARG A 603 2.20 -14.79 28.75
CA ARG A 603 3.43 -14.29 29.37
C ARG A 603 4.04 -13.12 28.59
N GLY A 604 4.12 -13.23 27.26
CA GLY A 604 4.61 -12.18 26.38
C GLY A 604 3.73 -10.92 26.41
N ARG A 605 2.41 -11.12 26.49
CA ARG A 605 1.39 -10.06 26.56
C ARG A 605 1.57 -9.17 27.80
N GLY A 606 1.85 -9.79 28.94
CA GLY A 606 2.16 -9.10 30.20
C GLY A 606 3.43 -8.24 30.12
N ARG A 607 4.53 -8.78 29.56
CA ARG A 607 5.80 -8.05 29.39
C ARG A 607 5.68 -6.87 28.42
N ALA A 608 4.90 -7.02 27.35
CA ALA A 608 4.68 -5.97 26.36
C ALA A 608 3.64 -4.90 26.80
N GLY A 609 3.05 -5.02 27.99
CA GLY A 609 2.06 -4.07 28.53
C GLY A 609 0.79 -3.98 27.69
N LEU A 610 0.33 -5.12 27.16
CA LEU A 610 -0.93 -5.27 26.43
C LEU A 610 -2.08 -5.50 27.45
N ARG A 611 -3.19 -4.76 27.35
CA ARG A 611 -4.35 -4.94 28.25
C ARG A 611 -4.94 -6.35 28.10
N ALA A 612 -5.41 -6.92 29.23
CA ALA A 612 -6.11 -8.20 29.27
C ALA A 612 -7.30 -8.19 28.32
N ILE A 613 -7.34 -9.19 27.43
CA ILE A 613 -8.61 -9.68 26.90
C ILE A 613 -9.10 -10.61 28.00
N GLU A 614 -10.31 -10.38 28.52
CA GLU A 614 -11.00 -11.42 29.30
C GLU A 614 -11.29 -12.56 28.33
N LEU A 615 -10.34 -13.48 28.21
CA LEU A 615 -10.52 -14.74 27.53
C LEU A 615 -11.41 -15.60 28.45
N PRO A 616 -12.62 -16.02 28.03
CA PRO A 616 -13.35 -17.03 28.77
C PRO A 616 -12.51 -18.31 28.69
N VAL A 617 -11.85 -18.64 29.79
CA VAL A 617 -11.12 -19.90 29.95
C VAL A 617 -12.15 -21.01 30.10
N ALA A 618 -12.51 -21.62 28.97
CA ALA A 618 -13.12 -22.94 28.93
C ALA A 618 -12.69 -23.59 27.60
N VAL A 619 -11.59 -24.37 27.66
CA VAL A 619 -11.28 -25.44 26.71
C VAL A 619 -11.81 -26.73 27.32
#